data_AF-W0DCJ1-F1
#
_entry.id   AF-W0DCJ1-F1
#
_cell.length_a   1.000
_cell.length_b   1.000
_cell.length_c   1.000
_cell.angle_alpha   90.00
_cell.angle_beta   90.00
_cell.angle_gamma   90.00
#
_symmetry.space_group_name_H-M   'P 1'
#
loop_
_entity.id
_entity.type
_entity.pdbx_description
1 polymer ?
#
loop_
_entity_poly.entity_id
_entity_poly.type
_entity_poly.pdbx_seq_one_letter_code
_entity_poly.pdbx_strand_id
1 'polypeptide(L)'
;MHRSLLESLTVQRESPEYLQISMAAAMTLGLVPGQFYRNTKLSCINTLLTYPSGCHATCAYCGLQKAREVEYSKKNFIRVEWPTVALDEIIDRAEKVGHVERLCIAQITHPRAIRDTKEVLERVLRRLGDKIFVSLLINATGTTYQDILDYKKLGADTVTVAIDCATPEIFERLRGKPMNSPHKWETFWKVLEWACDVMGDGYAGCHLVVGLGETEQEMIETIQKVRDLGARTHLFSFWPEEGSMMEKEKPCPAPQYRRVQFARYLIDNQIARYEDMKFNENGQVIDFGIDKDTFEELFWSGRPFMTSGCRGKTTEVACNRPFGDSSPTDIRSYPFKPEKRDLERIRKQLFDYEMTTNYPDILNPSVFRYQ
;
A
#
# COMPACT_ATOMS: atom_id res chain seq x y z
N MET A 1 -16.52 15.58 13.66
CA MET A 1 -16.37 15.75 12.19
C MET A 1 -17.77 15.73 11.58
N HIS A 2 -18.11 16.59 10.61
CA HIS A 2 -19.49 16.71 10.10
C HIS A 2 -19.93 15.40 9.42
N ARG A 3 -20.64 14.54 10.16
CA ARG A 3 -21.20 13.27 9.68
C ARG A 3 -22.02 13.46 8.40
N SER A 4 -22.76 14.57 8.31
CA SER A 4 -23.52 14.96 7.12
C SER A 4 -22.65 15.23 5.88
N LEU A 5 -21.43 15.75 6.04
CA LEU A 5 -20.50 15.98 4.92
C LEU A 5 -19.89 14.67 4.43
N LEU A 6 -19.56 13.75 5.34
CA LEU A 6 -19.05 12.43 4.94
C LEU A 6 -20.15 11.60 4.27
N GLU A 7 -21.36 11.61 4.83
CA GLU A 7 -22.52 10.91 4.26
C GLU A 7 -22.84 11.39 2.83
N SER A 8 -22.72 12.69 2.55
CA SER A 8 -22.93 13.22 1.19
C SER A 8 -21.81 12.83 0.22
N LEU A 9 -20.60 12.58 0.72
CA LEU A 9 -19.44 12.16 -0.07
C LEU A 9 -19.32 10.63 -0.21
N THR A 10 -20.12 9.85 0.52
CA THR A 10 -20.16 8.37 0.40
C THR A 10 -21.38 7.88 -0.39
N VAL A 11 -21.96 8.73 -1.24
CA VAL A 11 -23.05 8.32 -2.15
C VAL A 11 -22.49 7.46 -3.27
N GLN A 12 -23.17 6.36 -3.62
CA GLN A 12 -22.75 5.49 -4.72
C GLN A 12 -22.72 6.27 -6.04
N ARG A 13 -21.52 6.32 -6.62
CA ARG A 13 -21.24 6.72 -8.00
C ARG A 13 -20.31 5.67 -8.61
N GLU A 14 -19.90 5.86 -9.85
CA GLU A 14 -19.04 4.88 -10.51
C GLU A 14 -17.95 5.53 -11.34
N SER A 15 -16.90 4.76 -11.55
CA SER A 15 -15.83 5.07 -12.49
C SER A 15 -16.30 4.87 -13.93
N PRO A 16 -15.74 5.65 -14.89
CA PRO A 16 -14.60 6.56 -14.75
C PRO A 16 -14.90 7.98 -14.24
N GLU A 17 -16.18 8.40 -14.18
CA GLU A 17 -16.55 9.78 -13.83
C GLU A 17 -16.27 10.12 -12.37
N TYR A 18 -16.36 9.12 -11.49
CA TYR A 18 -16.10 9.25 -10.05
C TYR A 18 -15.10 8.22 -9.58
N LEU A 19 -14.28 8.64 -8.62
CA LEU A 19 -13.31 7.79 -7.95
C LEU A 19 -13.50 7.90 -6.44
N GLN A 20 -13.22 6.83 -5.73
CA GLN A 20 -12.97 6.92 -4.30
C GLN A 20 -11.57 7.47 -4.07
N ILE A 21 -11.38 8.29 -3.05
CA ILE A 21 -10.08 8.81 -2.65
C ILE A 21 -9.81 8.53 -1.18
N SER A 22 -8.55 8.39 -0.79
CA SER A 22 -8.21 8.22 0.62
C SER A 22 -8.62 9.45 1.44
N MET A 23 -8.95 9.26 2.72
CA MET A 23 -9.23 10.40 3.62
C MET A 23 -8.09 11.42 3.63
N ALA A 24 -6.84 10.95 3.57
CA ALA A 24 -5.68 11.83 3.48
C ALA A 24 -5.70 12.70 2.19
N ALA A 25 -6.10 12.12 1.06
CA ALA A 25 -6.28 12.86 -0.19
C ALA A 25 -7.43 13.86 -0.09
N ALA A 26 -8.58 13.47 0.48
CA ALA A 26 -9.70 14.38 0.69
C ALA A 26 -9.32 15.58 1.55
N MET A 27 -8.53 15.38 2.62
CA MET A 27 -8.00 16.45 3.44
C MET A 27 -7.03 17.35 2.67
N THR A 28 -6.11 16.75 1.93
CA THR A 28 -5.09 17.48 1.15
C THR A 28 -5.70 18.33 0.05
N LEU A 29 -6.76 17.84 -0.59
CA LEU A 29 -7.51 18.56 -1.64
C LEU A 29 -8.48 19.60 -1.06
N GLY A 30 -8.60 19.73 0.26
CA GLY A 30 -9.50 20.68 0.93
C GLY A 30 -10.98 20.32 0.78
N LEU A 31 -11.31 19.04 0.62
CA LEU A 31 -12.69 18.53 0.60
C LEU A 31 -13.19 18.26 2.02
N VAL A 32 -12.29 17.81 2.89
CA VAL A 32 -12.58 17.51 4.30
C VAL A 32 -11.59 18.29 5.18
N PRO A 33 -12.03 19.00 6.23
CA PRO A 33 -11.11 19.68 7.13
C PRO A 33 -10.34 18.67 7.99
N GLY A 34 -9.07 18.95 8.24
CA GLY A 34 -8.26 18.19 9.19
C GLY A 34 -6.78 18.58 9.13
N GLN A 35 -5.99 17.98 10.00
CA GLN A 35 -4.53 18.16 10.04
C GLN A 35 -3.87 16.81 10.21
N PHE A 36 -2.69 16.64 9.60
CA PHE A 36 -1.88 15.46 9.83
C PHE A 36 -0.98 15.66 11.04
N TYR A 37 -0.85 14.60 11.83
CA TYR A 37 0.10 14.56 12.93
C TYR A 37 1.50 14.95 12.46
N ARG A 38 2.19 15.78 13.27
CA ARG A 38 3.51 16.35 12.99
C ARG A 38 3.62 17.10 11.65
N ASN A 39 2.53 17.75 11.21
CA ASN A 39 2.48 18.56 9.99
C ASN A 39 2.90 17.80 8.72
N THR A 40 2.67 16.48 8.71
CA THR A 40 2.92 15.65 7.52
C THR A 40 2.09 16.18 6.35
N LYS A 41 2.63 16.07 5.13
CA LYS A 41 1.87 16.37 3.90
C LYS A 41 1.79 15.12 3.06
N LEU A 42 0.61 14.87 2.49
CA LEU A 42 0.44 13.83 1.48
C LEU A 42 0.94 14.37 0.14
N SER A 43 1.87 13.66 -0.51
CA SER A 43 2.38 14.06 -1.83
C SER A 43 1.83 13.21 -2.98
N CYS A 44 0.99 12.22 -2.68
CA CYS A 44 0.36 11.32 -3.64
C CYS A 44 -1.15 11.24 -3.40
N ILE A 45 -1.95 11.66 -4.39
CA ILE A 45 -3.41 11.47 -4.35
C ILE A 45 -3.72 10.01 -4.68
N ASN A 46 -4.09 9.24 -3.66
CA ASN A 46 -4.51 7.84 -3.84
C ASN A 46 -5.98 7.81 -4.21
N THR A 47 -6.27 7.32 -5.42
CA THR A 47 -7.62 7.09 -5.92
C THR A 47 -7.88 5.59 -6.09
N LEU A 48 -9.14 5.21 -6.09
CA LEU A 48 -9.61 3.84 -6.23
C LEU A 48 -10.82 3.83 -7.16
N LEU A 49 -10.80 2.95 -8.16
CA LEU A 49 -11.96 2.72 -9.01
C LEU A 49 -13.11 2.17 -8.17
N THR A 50 -14.31 2.68 -8.40
CA THR A 50 -15.51 2.30 -7.65
C THR A 50 -16.65 1.94 -8.58
N TYR A 51 -17.41 0.92 -8.20
CA TYR A 51 -18.55 0.40 -8.97
C TYR A 51 -19.66 -0.05 -8.02
N PRO A 52 -20.94 0.06 -8.41
CA PRO A 52 -22.06 -0.43 -7.60
C PRO A 52 -21.98 -1.94 -7.31
N SER A 53 -21.48 -2.73 -8.27
CA SER A 53 -21.21 -4.17 -8.13
C SER A 53 -20.04 -4.50 -7.21
N GLY A 54 -19.20 -3.51 -6.90
CA GLY A 54 -18.02 -3.65 -6.04
C GLY A 54 -16.91 -4.54 -6.59
N CYS A 55 -16.00 -4.92 -5.71
CA CYS A 55 -14.90 -5.83 -6.02
C CYS A 55 -15.42 -7.27 -6.13
N HIS A 56 -15.03 -7.99 -7.19
CA HIS A 56 -15.41 -9.38 -7.39
C HIS A 56 -14.50 -10.39 -6.68
N ALA A 57 -13.48 -9.92 -5.95
CA ALA A 57 -12.63 -10.74 -5.11
C ALA A 57 -13.04 -10.68 -3.63
N THR A 58 -12.56 -11.67 -2.87
CA THR A 58 -12.96 -11.95 -1.49
C THR A 58 -11.75 -12.14 -0.58
N CYS A 59 -10.70 -11.34 -0.78
CA CYS A 59 -9.50 -11.38 0.06
C CYS A 59 -9.87 -11.23 1.54
N ALA A 60 -9.43 -12.18 2.39
CA ALA A 60 -9.89 -12.32 3.77
C ALA A 60 -9.64 -11.09 4.64
N TYR A 61 -8.53 -10.38 4.39
CA TYR A 61 -8.07 -9.21 5.13
C TYR A 61 -8.64 -7.87 4.63
N CYS A 62 -9.32 -7.83 3.48
CA CYS A 62 -9.65 -6.59 2.80
C CYS A 62 -11.05 -6.07 3.15
N GLY A 63 -11.19 -4.79 3.51
CA GLY A 63 -12.49 -4.20 3.82
C GLY A 63 -13.45 -4.03 2.63
N LEU A 64 -12.92 -4.09 1.40
CA LEU A 64 -13.70 -4.03 0.15
C LEU A 64 -14.26 -5.39 -0.29
N GLN A 65 -13.93 -6.46 0.44
CA GLN A 65 -14.21 -7.82 0.00
C GLN A 65 -15.72 -8.04 -0.26
N LYS A 66 -16.02 -8.83 -1.28
CA LYS A 66 -17.39 -9.00 -1.80
C LYS A 66 -18.37 -9.50 -0.73
N ALA A 67 -17.92 -10.38 0.17
CA ALA A 67 -18.81 -11.02 1.15
C ALA A 67 -19.27 -10.07 2.28
N ARG A 68 -18.69 -8.86 2.37
CA ARG A 68 -19.16 -7.85 3.33
C ARG A 68 -20.52 -7.29 2.87
N GLU A 69 -21.58 -7.49 3.65
CA GLU A 69 -22.96 -7.09 3.33
C GLU A 69 -23.25 -5.61 3.65
N VAL A 70 -22.55 -4.69 2.97
CA VAL A 70 -22.86 -3.26 2.99
C VAL A 70 -22.74 -2.67 1.59
N GLU A 71 -23.42 -1.55 1.34
CA GLU A 71 -23.29 -0.78 0.09
C GLU A 71 -21.82 -0.49 -0.22
N TYR A 72 -21.40 -0.68 -1.48
CA TYR A 72 -19.98 -0.65 -1.82
C TYR A 72 -19.33 0.72 -1.56
N SER A 73 -20.05 1.80 -1.84
CA SER A 73 -19.68 3.19 -1.52
C SER A 73 -19.38 3.43 -0.03
N LYS A 74 -19.92 2.59 0.86
CA LYS A 74 -19.74 2.64 2.32
C LYS A 74 -18.72 1.63 2.82
N LYS A 75 -18.12 0.82 1.93
CA LYS A 75 -17.00 -0.06 2.28
C LYS A 75 -15.73 0.78 2.36
N ASN A 76 -14.95 0.52 3.40
CA ASN A 76 -13.64 1.10 3.58
C ASN A 76 -12.58 0.17 3.01
N PHE A 77 -11.62 0.73 2.25
CA PHE A 77 -10.51 -0.07 1.72
C PHE A 77 -9.52 -0.45 2.81
N ILE A 78 -9.16 0.56 3.58
CA ILE A 78 -8.42 0.48 4.84
C ILE A 78 -9.22 1.28 5.86
N ARG A 79 -8.91 1.15 7.14
CA ARG A 79 -9.74 1.60 8.26
C ARG A 79 -10.32 3.01 8.17
N VAL A 80 -9.88 3.92 7.31
CA VAL A 80 -10.44 5.28 7.13
C VAL A 80 -11.54 5.32 6.07
N GLU A 81 -12.42 6.33 6.13
CA GLU A 81 -13.42 6.56 5.08
C GLU A 81 -12.75 6.84 3.72
N TRP A 82 -13.41 6.40 2.63
CA TRP A 82 -13.00 6.65 1.24
C TRP A 82 -14.07 7.44 0.49
N PRO A 83 -14.07 8.79 0.58
CA PRO A 83 -14.99 9.66 -0.14
C PRO A 83 -15.00 9.41 -1.64
N THR A 84 -16.20 9.42 -2.25
CA THR A 84 -16.42 9.36 -3.69
C THR A 84 -16.51 10.77 -4.27
N VAL A 85 -15.62 11.10 -5.20
CA VAL A 85 -15.44 12.45 -5.74
C VAL A 85 -15.36 12.39 -7.25
N ALA A 86 -15.90 13.42 -7.94
CA ALA A 86 -15.81 13.54 -9.39
C ALA A 86 -14.34 13.67 -9.82
N LEU A 87 -13.96 12.96 -10.90
CA LEU A 87 -12.58 12.97 -11.41
C LEU A 87 -12.11 14.39 -11.77
N ASP A 88 -12.97 15.20 -12.38
CA ASP A 88 -12.62 16.58 -12.74
C ASP A 88 -12.33 17.44 -11.51
N GLU A 89 -13.08 17.25 -10.41
CA GLU A 89 -12.82 17.96 -9.15
C GLU A 89 -11.50 17.52 -8.51
N ILE A 90 -11.17 16.22 -8.57
CA ILE A 90 -9.88 15.70 -8.09
C ILE A 90 -8.73 16.37 -8.87
N ILE A 91 -8.82 16.41 -10.20
CA ILE A 91 -7.81 17.01 -11.07
C ILE A 91 -7.66 18.52 -10.79
N ASP A 92 -8.77 19.26 -10.76
CA ASP A 92 -8.78 20.72 -10.55
C ASP A 92 -8.18 21.09 -9.19
N ARG A 93 -8.47 20.31 -8.15
CA ARG A 93 -7.92 20.55 -6.80
C ARG A 93 -6.46 20.12 -6.70
N ALA A 94 -6.07 19.00 -7.33
CA ALA A 94 -4.68 18.55 -7.33
C ALA A 94 -3.76 19.60 -7.98
N GLU A 95 -4.21 20.22 -9.09
CA GLU A 95 -3.49 21.33 -9.73
C GLU A 95 -3.32 22.54 -8.80
N LYS A 96 -4.38 22.91 -8.06
CA LYS A 96 -4.36 24.08 -7.16
C LYS A 96 -3.49 23.88 -5.91
N VAL A 97 -3.45 22.66 -5.36
CA VAL A 97 -2.69 22.35 -4.14
C VAL A 97 -1.18 22.45 -4.36
N GLY A 98 -0.71 22.20 -5.58
CA GLY A 98 0.64 22.54 -6.07
C GLY A 98 1.81 21.72 -5.51
N HIS A 99 1.68 21.07 -4.36
CA HIS A 99 2.74 20.23 -3.77
C HIS A 99 2.50 18.72 -3.94
N VAL A 100 1.42 18.33 -4.62
CA VAL A 100 1.17 16.93 -5.00
C VAL A 100 2.08 16.59 -6.17
N GLU A 101 2.91 15.58 -5.99
CA GLU A 101 3.81 15.10 -7.05
C GLU A 101 3.26 13.89 -7.79
N ARG A 102 2.26 13.19 -7.23
CA ARG A 102 1.78 11.91 -7.73
C ARG A 102 0.27 11.73 -7.65
N LEU A 103 -0.31 11.00 -8.60
CA LEU A 103 -1.65 10.42 -8.53
C LEU A 103 -1.55 8.91 -8.71
N CYS A 104 -2.17 8.14 -7.84
CA CYS A 104 -2.18 6.68 -7.90
C CYS A 104 -3.59 6.20 -8.21
N ILE A 105 -3.78 5.59 -9.39
CA ILE A 105 -5.04 4.99 -9.81
C ILE A 105 -5.03 3.52 -9.40
N ALA A 106 -5.78 3.19 -8.36
CA ALA A 106 -5.91 1.81 -7.90
C ALA A 106 -7.15 1.13 -8.51
N GLN A 107 -6.94 -0.09 -8.98
CA GLN A 107 -8.00 -0.95 -9.50
C GLN A 107 -8.55 -1.86 -8.40
N ILE A 108 -9.80 -2.27 -8.59
CA ILE A 108 -10.38 -3.44 -7.94
C ILE A 108 -10.58 -4.54 -8.98
N THR A 109 -10.85 -5.76 -8.54
CA THR A 109 -11.18 -6.87 -9.45
C THR A 109 -12.57 -6.64 -10.04
N HIS A 110 -12.64 -6.10 -11.27
CA HIS A 110 -13.89 -5.79 -11.95
C HIS A 110 -13.71 -5.82 -13.48
N PRO A 111 -14.68 -6.31 -14.29
CA PRO A 111 -14.54 -6.44 -15.74
C PRO A 111 -14.25 -5.13 -16.50
N ARG A 112 -14.67 -3.98 -15.94
CA ARG A 112 -14.41 -2.66 -16.53
C ARG A 112 -13.10 -1.99 -16.08
N ALA A 113 -12.41 -2.55 -15.09
CA ALA A 113 -11.29 -1.88 -14.41
C ALA A 113 -10.17 -1.45 -15.37
N ILE A 114 -9.83 -2.29 -16.34
CA ILE A 114 -8.78 -2.01 -17.33
C ILE A 114 -9.17 -0.82 -18.21
N ARG A 115 -10.37 -0.87 -18.81
CA ARG A 115 -10.88 0.19 -19.68
C ARG A 115 -10.97 1.53 -18.94
N ASP A 116 -11.59 1.51 -17.76
CA ASP A 116 -11.83 2.74 -17.00
C ASP A 116 -10.53 3.32 -16.45
N THR A 117 -9.51 2.48 -16.16
CA THR A 117 -8.16 2.96 -15.84
C THR A 117 -7.53 3.72 -17.00
N LYS A 118 -7.64 3.20 -18.23
CA LYS A 118 -7.09 3.87 -19.42
C LYS A 118 -7.74 5.25 -19.62
N GLU A 119 -9.06 5.34 -19.44
CA GLU A 119 -9.79 6.60 -19.56
C GLU A 119 -9.42 7.61 -18.45
N VAL A 120 -9.37 7.17 -17.19
CA VAL A 120 -8.93 8.03 -16.07
C VAL A 120 -7.51 8.52 -16.30
N LEU A 121 -6.59 7.64 -16.70
CA LEU A 121 -5.19 7.96 -17.00
C LEU A 121 -5.09 9.03 -18.10
N GLU A 122 -5.78 8.84 -19.22
CA GLU A 122 -5.79 9.80 -20.34
C GLU A 122 -6.31 11.18 -19.89
N ARG A 123 -7.41 11.22 -19.12
CA ARG A 123 -7.97 12.49 -18.61
C ARG A 123 -7.02 13.21 -17.65
N VAL A 124 -6.39 12.47 -16.74
CA VAL A 124 -5.39 13.01 -15.81
C VAL A 124 -4.21 13.58 -16.58
N LEU A 125 -3.62 12.81 -17.49
CA LEU A 125 -2.45 13.25 -18.26
C LEU A 125 -2.77 14.37 -19.25
N ARG A 126 -3.96 14.40 -19.84
CA ARG A 126 -4.38 15.52 -20.70
C ARG A 126 -4.45 16.85 -19.94
N ARG A 127 -4.85 16.82 -18.66
CA ARG A 127 -5.05 18.03 -17.84
C ARG A 127 -3.81 18.44 -17.07
N LEU A 128 -3.11 17.48 -16.46
CA LEU A 128 -1.95 17.73 -15.60
C LEU A 128 -0.62 17.51 -16.33
N GLY A 129 -0.61 16.69 -17.39
CA GLY A 129 0.57 16.45 -18.21
C GLY A 129 1.77 16.00 -17.39
N ASP A 130 2.90 16.59 -17.71
CA ASP A 130 4.17 16.34 -17.03
C ASP A 130 4.17 16.83 -15.58
N LYS A 131 3.20 17.64 -15.11
CA LYS A 131 3.18 18.20 -13.75
C LYS A 131 3.09 17.12 -12.67
N ILE A 132 2.51 15.96 -12.96
CA ILE A 132 2.26 14.89 -12.00
C ILE A 132 2.79 13.54 -12.49
N PHE A 133 3.31 12.73 -11.59
CA PHE A 133 3.57 11.31 -11.86
C PHE A 133 2.27 10.51 -11.69
N VAL A 134 1.98 9.57 -12.59
CA VAL A 134 0.84 8.67 -12.49
C VAL A 134 1.30 7.23 -12.25
N SER A 135 0.97 6.70 -11.07
CA SER A 135 1.08 5.26 -10.76
C SER A 135 -0.23 4.56 -11.05
N LEU A 136 -0.13 3.31 -11.52
CA LEU A 136 -1.24 2.38 -11.53
C LEU A 136 -0.98 1.27 -10.51
N LEU A 137 -1.93 1.07 -9.59
CA LEU A 137 -2.01 -0.16 -8.80
C LEU A 137 -3.05 -1.06 -9.47
N ILE A 138 -2.57 -2.04 -10.24
CA ILE A 138 -3.43 -2.83 -11.12
C ILE A 138 -3.93 -4.10 -10.43
N ASN A 139 -5.10 -4.57 -10.85
CA ASN A 139 -5.49 -5.94 -10.60
C ASN A 139 -4.68 -6.87 -11.54
N ALA A 140 -4.24 -8.02 -11.03
CA ALA A 140 -3.58 -9.00 -11.90
C ALA A 140 -4.59 -9.89 -12.63
N THR A 141 -5.71 -10.21 -11.99
CA THR A 141 -6.75 -11.06 -12.58
C THR A 141 -7.43 -10.38 -13.75
N GLY A 142 -7.22 -10.93 -14.95
CA GLY A 142 -7.80 -10.43 -16.20
C GLY A 142 -6.93 -9.43 -16.94
N THR A 143 -5.84 -8.95 -16.34
CA THR A 143 -4.85 -8.09 -17.02
C THR A 143 -4.03 -8.91 -18.00
N THR A 144 -3.81 -8.37 -19.20
CA THR A 144 -2.94 -8.95 -20.23
C THR A 144 -1.64 -8.17 -20.36
N TYR A 145 -0.64 -8.75 -21.01
CA TYR A 145 0.60 -8.04 -21.36
C TYR A 145 0.33 -6.76 -22.19
N GLN A 146 -0.61 -6.84 -23.14
CA GLN A 146 -0.98 -5.70 -23.98
C GLN A 146 -1.57 -4.54 -23.15
N ASP A 147 -2.30 -4.83 -22.07
CA ASP A 147 -2.83 -3.76 -21.22
C ASP A 147 -1.72 -2.97 -20.53
N ILE A 148 -0.64 -3.64 -20.11
CA ILE A 148 0.52 -2.99 -19.51
C ILE A 148 1.27 -2.13 -20.53
N LEU A 149 1.43 -2.64 -21.77
CA LEU A 149 1.95 -1.85 -22.88
C LEU A 149 1.10 -0.59 -23.15
N ASP A 150 -0.22 -0.75 -23.14
CA ASP A 150 -1.15 0.36 -23.36
C ASP A 150 -1.03 1.40 -22.23
N TYR A 151 -0.93 0.98 -20.97
CA TYR A 151 -0.69 1.89 -19.85
C TYR A 151 0.58 2.71 -20.02
N LYS A 152 1.70 2.05 -20.39
CA LYS A 152 2.97 2.75 -20.65
C LYS A 152 2.85 3.71 -21.83
N LYS A 153 2.21 3.28 -22.93
CA LYS A 153 2.00 4.12 -24.12
C LYS A 153 1.13 5.35 -23.83
N LEU A 154 0.14 5.21 -22.96
CA LEU A 154 -0.70 6.33 -22.51
C LEU A 154 0.05 7.30 -21.60
N GLY A 155 1.15 6.87 -20.97
CA GLY A 155 2.02 7.71 -20.16
C GLY A 155 1.98 7.41 -18.66
N ALA A 156 1.56 6.20 -18.24
CA ALA A 156 1.75 5.79 -16.85
C ALA A 156 3.25 5.68 -16.52
N ASP A 157 3.66 6.24 -15.37
CA ASP A 157 5.06 6.20 -14.93
C ASP A 157 5.43 4.89 -14.24
N THR A 158 4.49 4.31 -13.49
CA THR A 158 4.73 3.01 -12.82
C THR A 158 3.51 2.12 -12.86
N VAL A 159 3.76 0.81 -12.88
CA VAL A 159 2.73 -0.22 -12.72
C VAL A 159 3.10 -1.08 -11.51
N THR A 160 2.15 -1.25 -10.61
CA THR A 160 2.35 -1.97 -9.36
C THR A 160 1.32 -3.10 -9.25
N VAL A 161 1.78 -4.29 -8.87
CA VAL A 161 0.94 -5.47 -8.61
C VAL A 161 0.87 -5.72 -7.11
N ALA A 162 -0.32 -5.89 -6.56
CA ALA A 162 -0.47 -6.26 -5.15
C ALA A 162 -0.51 -7.78 -4.98
N ILE A 163 0.65 -8.40 -4.72
CA ILE A 163 0.75 -9.83 -4.38
C ILE A 163 0.30 -10.08 -2.93
N ASP A 164 0.58 -9.12 -2.05
CA ASP A 164 0.20 -9.04 -0.63
C ASP A 164 0.78 -10.15 0.26
N CYS A 165 0.81 -11.41 -0.16
CA CYS A 165 1.27 -12.55 0.63
C CYS A 165 2.71 -12.96 0.25
N ALA A 166 3.47 -13.48 1.22
CA ALA A 166 4.83 -13.99 0.97
C ALA A 166 4.85 -15.36 0.27
N THR A 167 3.93 -16.26 0.62
CA THR A 167 3.96 -17.64 0.11
C THR A 167 2.71 -17.99 -0.69
N PRO A 168 2.80 -18.93 -1.66
CA PRO A 168 1.64 -19.43 -2.38
C PRO A 168 0.57 -20.03 -1.46
N GLU A 169 0.97 -20.68 -0.36
CA GLU A 169 0.06 -21.30 0.61
C GLU A 169 -0.77 -20.23 1.34
N ILE A 170 -0.14 -19.14 1.78
CA ILE A 170 -0.82 -18.02 2.43
C ILE A 170 -1.72 -17.32 1.42
N PHE A 171 -1.23 -17.11 0.19
CA PHE A 171 -2.03 -16.51 -0.87
C PHE A 171 -3.29 -17.34 -1.17
N GLU A 172 -3.17 -18.66 -1.35
CA GLU A 172 -4.31 -19.51 -1.67
C GLU A 172 -5.34 -19.49 -0.54
N ARG A 173 -4.88 -19.55 0.71
CA ARG A 173 -5.74 -19.48 1.90
C ARG A 173 -6.47 -18.14 2.03
N LEU A 174 -5.80 -17.02 1.78
CA LEU A 174 -6.34 -15.68 2.07
C LEU A 174 -6.96 -14.97 0.87
N ARG A 175 -6.61 -15.38 -0.35
CA ARG A 175 -6.98 -14.70 -1.61
C ARG A 175 -7.40 -15.65 -2.72
N GLY A 176 -7.12 -16.94 -2.61
CA GLY A 176 -7.33 -17.92 -3.66
C GLY A 176 -8.73 -18.54 -3.69
N LYS A 177 -8.80 -19.76 -4.23
CA LYS A 177 -10.07 -20.45 -4.48
C LYS A 177 -10.89 -20.75 -3.21
N PRO A 178 -10.31 -21.14 -2.06
CA PRO A 178 -11.05 -21.33 -0.80
C PRO A 178 -11.86 -20.11 -0.37
N MET A 179 -11.41 -18.91 -0.74
CA MET A 179 -12.12 -17.66 -0.45
C MET A 179 -13.25 -17.36 -1.44
N ASN A 180 -13.46 -18.20 -2.46
CA ASN A 180 -14.32 -17.91 -3.62
C ASN A 180 -13.85 -16.68 -4.42
N SER A 181 -12.52 -16.51 -4.52
CA SER A 181 -11.87 -15.43 -5.25
C SER A 181 -11.31 -15.94 -6.58
N PRO A 182 -11.26 -15.11 -7.64
CA PRO A 182 -10.73 -15.50 -8.95
C PRO A 182 -9.20 -15.42 -9.03
N HIS A 183 -8.52 -15.05 -7.94
CA HIS A 183 -7.08 -14.86 -7.91
C HIS A 183 -6.31 -16.18 -7.93
N LYS A 184 -5.13 -16.16 -8.56
CA LYS A 184 -4.19 -17.28 -8.62
C LYS A 184 -2.78 -16.75 -8.44
N TRP A 185 -1.98 -17.40 -7.59
CA TRP A 185 -0.62 -16.98 -7.27
C TRP A 185 0.25 -16.77 -8.52
N GLU A 186 0.24 -17.75 -9.43
CA GLU A 186 1.05 -17.75 -10.65
C GLU A 186 0.66 -16.61 -11.59
N THR A 187 -0.63 -16.24 -11.60
CA THR A 187 -1.10 -15.11 -12.42
C THR A 187 -0.56 -13.79 -11.89
N PHE A 188 -0.50 -13.61 -10.57
CA PHE A 188 0.02 -12.38 -9.97
C PHE A 188 1.52 -12.21 -10.25
N TRP A 189 2.30 -13.27 -10.11
CA TRP A 189 3.73 -13.25 -10.45
C TRP A 189 3.97 -13.02 -11.94
N LYS A 190 3.21 -13.70 -12.81
CA LYS A 190 3.29 -13.48 -14.26
C LYS A 190 3.01 -12.03 -14.67
N VAL A 191 2.00 -11.41 -14.05
CA VAL A 191 1.68 -9.99 -14.33
C VAL A 191 2.76 -9.05 -13.76
N LEU A 192 3.38 -9.39 -12.63
CA LEU A 192 4.52 -8.63 -12.11
C LEU A 192 5.73 -8.73 -13.07
N GLU A 193 6.05 -9.92 -13.58
CA GLU A 193 7.09 -10.10 -14.59
C GLU A 193 6.84 -9.24 -15.84
N TRP A 194 5.59 -9.24 -16.33
CA TRP A 194 5.19 -8.38 -17.45
C TRP A 194 5.33 -6.89 -17.14
N ALA A 195 4.97 -6.47 -15.92
CA ALA A 195 5.14 -5.10 -15.49
C ALA A 195 6.63 -4.71 -15.46
N CYS A 196 7.51 -5.59 -14.97
CA CYS A 196 8.95 -5.37 -14.99
C CYS A 196 9.50 -5.23 -16.42
N ASP A 197 9.14 -6.16 -17.30
CA ASP A 197 9.57 -6.17 -18.70
C ASP A 197 9.13 -4.89 -19.44
N VAL A 198 7.87 -4.49 -19.27
CA VAL A 198 7.33 -3.30 -19.94
C VAL A 198 7.85 -2.00 -19.31
N MET A 199 7.83 -1.87 -17.98
CA MET A 199 8.14 -0.61 -17.31
C MET A 199 9.63 -0.35 -17.13
N GLY A 200 10.44 -1.41 -16.95
CA GLY A 200 11.87 -1.35 -16.66
C GLY A 200 12.20 -1.28 -15.16
N ASP A 201 13.49 -1.43 -14.85
CA ASP A 201 13.99 -1.52 -13.47
C ASP A 201 13.58 -0.31 -12.61
N GLY A 202 12.95 -0.60 -11.47
CA GLY A 202 12.48 0.40 -10.52
C GLY A 202 11.23 1.17 -10.94
N TYR A 203 10.60 0.82 -12.06
CA TYR A 203 9.31 1.40 -12.50
C TYR A 203 8.14 0.40 -12.41
N ALA A 204 8.43 -0.87 -12.15
CA ALA A 204 7.46 -1.83 -11.64
C ALA A 204 7.50 -1.90 -10.11
N GLY A 205 6.34 -2.15 -9.49
CA GLY A 205 6.21 -2.29 -8.04
C GLY A 205 5.49 -3.57 -7.62
N CYS A 206 5.78 -4.04 -6.41
CA CYS A 206 5.04 -5.11 -5.75
C CYS A 206 4.56 -4.65 -4.37
N HIS A 207 3.26 -4.74 -4.09
CA HIS A 207 2.77 -4.59 -2.72
C HIS A 207 2.85 -5.92 -1.97
N LEU A 208 3.36 -5.85 -0.74
CA LEU A 208 3.41 -6.96 0.21
C LEU A 208 2.90 -6.48 1.57
N VAL A 209 2.17 -7.34 2.27
CA VAL A 209 1.58 -7.08 3.58
C VAL A 209 2.24 -8.02 4.57
N VAL A 210 2.94 -7.45 5.54
CA VAL A 210 3.63 -8.20 6.59
C VAL A 210 2.65 -8.52 7.72
N GLY A 211 2.68 -9.73 8.26
CA GLY A 211 1.83 -10.21 9.34
C GLY A 211 0.56 -10.93 8.89
N LEU A 212 0.54 -11.52 7.69
CA LEU A 212 -0.59 -12.35 7.20
C LEU A 212 -0.46 -13.84 7.57
N GLY A 213 0.63 -14.21 8.25
CA GLY A 213 0.91 -15.55 8.76
C GLY A 213 2.29 -16.09 8.35
N GLU A 214 3.05 -15.31 7.60
CA GLU A 214 4.41 -15.65 7.18
C GLU A 214 5.45 -15.35 8.27
N THR A 215 6.58 -16.05 8.17
CA THR A 215 7.83 -15.74 8.88
C THR A 215 8.56 -14.57 8.24
N GLU A 216 9.54 -14.00 8.95
CA GLU A 216 10.39 -12.95 8.38
C GLU A 216 11.22 -13.50 7.22
N GLN A 217 11.70 -14.73 7.34
CA GLN A 217 12.45 -15.42 6.29
C GLN A 217 11.65 -15.53 4.98
N GLU A 218 10.42 -16.04 5.03
CA GLU A 218 9.57 -16.16 3.83
C GLU A 218 9.27 -14.80 3.17
N MET A 219 9.02 -13.78 3.99
CA MET A 219 8.78 -12.42 3.50
C MET A 219 10.03 -11.82 2.85
N ILE A 220 11.20 -11.97 3.49
CA ILE A 220 12.47 -11.43 2.98
C ILE A 220 12.91 -12.18 1.70
N GLU A 221 12.72 -13.49 1.64
CA GLU A 221 12.94 -14.27 0.42
C GLU A 221 12.04 -13.77 -0.73
N THR A 222 10.78 -13.48 -0.43
CA THR A 222 9.83 -12.93 -1.42
C THR A 222 10.25 -11.55 -1.90
N ILE A 223 10.71 -10.70 -0.98
CA ILE A 223 11.26 -9.38 -1.31
C ILE A 223 12.47 -9.52 -2.24
N GLN A 224 13.36 -10.47 -2.00
CA GLN A 224 14.49 -10.76 -2.89
C GLN A 224 14.02 -11.19 -4.28
N LYS A 225 13.06 -12.12 -4.37
CA LYS A 225 12.48 -12.56 -5.66
C LYS A 225 11.88 -11.39 -6.44
N VAL A 226 11.15 -10.49 -5.77
CA VAL A 226 10.61 -9.27 -6.40
C VAL A 226 11.75 -8.39 -6.92
N ARG A 227 12.81 -8.19 -6.14
CA ARG A 227 13.91 -7.33 -6.54
C ARG A 227 14.73 -7.92 -7.68
N ASP A 228 14.93 -9.23 -7.70
CA ASP A 228 15.62 -9.95 -8.79
C ASP A 228 14.87 -9.82 -10.13
N LEU A 229 13.55 -9.62 -10.11
CA LEU A 229 12.76 -9.27 -11.31
C LEU A 229 12.93 -7.80 -11.75
N GLY A 230 13.61 -6.96 -10.97
CA GLY A 230 13.74 -5.51 -11.23
C GLY A 230 12.61 -4.65 -10.68
N ALA A 231 11.66 -5.23 -9.94
CA ALA A 231 10.62 -4.44 -9.25
C ALA A 231 11.13 -3.85 -7.93
N ARG A 232 10.39 -2.89 -7.39
CA ARG A 232 10.55 -2.36 -6.02
C ARG A 232 9.43 -2.86 -5.13
N THR A 233 9.73 -3.14 -3.87
CA THR A 233 8.74 -3.58 -2.89
C THR A 233 8.14 -2.40 -2.14
N HIS A 234 6.83 -2.46 -1.90
CA HIS A 234 6.07 -1.53 -1.08
C HIS A 234 5.39 -2.31 0.06
N LEU A 235 5.82 -2.06 1.29
CA LEU A 235 5.39 -2.82 2.46
C LEU A 235 4.24 -2.14 3.19
N PHE A 236 3.34 -2.95 3.70
CA PHE A 236 2.29 -2.56 4.64
C PHE A 236 2.35 -3.46 5.88
N SER A 237 2.18 -2.88 7.06
CA SER A 237 1.92 -3.66 8.27
C SER A 237 0.47 -4.13 8.28
N PHE A 238 0.20 -5.42 8.43
CA PHE A 238 -1.16 -5.94 8.54
C PHE A 238 -1.88 -5.28 9.73
N TRP A 239 -3.07 -4.75 9.47
CA TRP A 239 -3.93 -4.15 10.48
C TRP A 239 -5.39 -4.53 10.22
N PRO A 240 -5.99 -5.44 11.02
CA PRO A 240 -7.30 -6.06 10.78
C PRO A 240 -8.43 -5.12 10.33
N GLU A 241 -9.00 -5.28 9.15
CA GLU A 241 -10.04 -4.34 8.72
C GLU A 241 -11.41 -4.67 9.32
N GLU A 242 -12.16 -3.67 9.78
CA GLU A 242 -13.52 -3.88 10.31
C GLU A 242 -14.45 -4.43 9.22
N GLY A 243 -15.19 -5.50 9.53
CA GLY A 243 -16.06 -6.18 8.57
C GLY A 243 -15.32 -7.05 7.55
N SER A 244 -14.00 -7.20 7.68
CA SER A 244 -13.25 -8.24 6.97
C SER A 244 -13.35 -9.59 7.69
N MET A 245 -13.02 -10.68 7.01
CA MET A 245 -13.01 -12.01 7.65
C MET A 245 -11.91 -12.14 8.71
N MET A 246 -10.90 -11.28 8.63
CA MET A 246 -9.78 -11.23 9.57
C MET A 246 -9.91 -10.10 10.61
N GLU A 247 -11.09 -9.51 10.80
CA GLU A 247 -11.28 -8.36 11.70
C GLU A 247 -10.85 -8.63 13.17
N LYS A 248 -10.88 -9.90 13.59
CA LYS A 248 -10.53 -10.36 14.95
C LYS A 248 -9.10 -10.88 15.08
N GLU A 249 -8.37 -10.94 13.96
CA GLU A 249 -6.98 -11.36 13.98
C GLU A 249 -6.10 -10.34 14.69
N LYS A 250 -4.91 -10.76 15.08
CA LYS A 250 -3.89 -9.86 15.63
C LYS A 250 -3.23 -9.09 14.48
N PRO A 251 -2.95 -7.77 14.62
CA PRO A 251 -2.17 -7.05 13.61
C PRO A 251 -0.72 -7.57 13.56
N CYS A 252 0.06 -7.09 12.60
CA CYS A 252 1.47 -7.43 12.53
C CYS A 252 2.22 -6.97 13.80
N PRO A 253 3.00 -7.87 14.43
CA PRO A 253 3.94 -7.50 15.47
C PRO A 253 4.90 -6.40 15.05
N ALA A 254 5.11 -5.39 15.90
CA ALA A 254 6.08 -4.33 15.62
C ALA A 254 7.48 -4.89 15.35
N PRO A 255 8.01 -5.82 16.18
CA PRO A 255 9.36 -6.36 15.96
C PRO A 255 9.52 -7.05 14.60
N GLN A 256 8.55 -7.89 14.21
CA GLN A 256 8.53 -8.52 12.89
C GLN A 256 8.61 -7.48 11.78
N TYR A 257 7.74 -6.46 11.85
CA TYR A 257 7.70 -5.42 10.83
C TYR A 257 9.01 -4.63 10.76
N ARG A 258 9.65 -4.30 11.90
CA ARG A 258 10.93 -3.56 11.91
C ARG A 258 12.05 -4.33 11.22
N ARG A 259 12.15 -5.64 11.50
CA ARG A 259 13.17 -6.49 10.90
C ARG A 259 12.97 -6.63 9.40
N VAL A 260 11.73 -6.85 8.96
CA VAL A 260 11.39 -6.90 7.52
C VAL A 260 11.60 -5.55 6.83
N GLN A 261 11.23 -4.43 7.45
CA GLN A 261 11.49 -3.08 6.93
C GLN A 261 12.98 -2.85 6.65
N PHE A 262 13.83 -3.22 7.62
CA PHE A 262 15.27 -3.06 7.50
C PHE A 262 15.84 -3.95 6.39
N ALA A 263 15.50 -5.25 6.39
CA ALA A 263 15.93 -6.18 5.34
C ALA A 263 15.49 -5.74 3.95
N ARG A 264 14.23 -5.29 3.80
CA ARG A 264 13.71 -4.74 2.55
C ARG A 264 14.53 -3.56 2.07
N TYR A 265 14.88 -2.64 2.97
CA TYR A 265 15.67 -1.47 2.59
C TYR A 265 17.04 -1.88 2.03
N LEU A 266 17.69 -2.88 2.62
CA LEU A 266 18.96 -3.39 2.13
C LEU A 266 18.82 -4.02 0.73
N ILE A 267 17.83 -4.89 0.54
CA ILE A 267 17.59 -5.61 -0.71
C ILE A 267 17.22 -4.64 -1.84
N ASP A 268 16.21 -3.79 -1.63
CA ASP A 268 15.73 -2.89 -2.66
C ASP A 268 16.80 -1.87 -3.10
N ASN A 269 17.75 -1.54 -2.24
CA ASN A 269 18.88 -0.66 -2.54
C ASN A 269 20.17 -1.41 -2.90
N GLN A 270 20.12 -2.74 -3.06
CA GLN A 270 21.25 -3.57 -3.47
C GLN A 270 22.47 -3.46 -2.51
N ILE A 271 22.20 -3.28 -1.22
CA ILE A 271 23.23 -3.19 -0.16
C ILE A 271 23.59 -4.60 0.35
N ALA A 272 22.58 -5.45 0.52
CA ALA A 272 22.74 -6.86 0.89
C ALA A 272 21.61 -7.66 0.23
N ARG A 273 21.81 -8.96 0.07
CA ARG A 273 20.80 -9.88 -0.44
C ARG A 273 20.27 -10.80 0.65
N TYR A 274 19.15 -11.46 0.37
CA TYR A 274 18.60 -12.50 1.26
C TYR A 274 19.64 -13.58 1.61
N GLU A 275 20.49 -13.98 0.64
CA GLU A 275 21.48 -15.04 0.85
C GLU A 275 22.59 -14.65 1.84
N ASP A 276 22.77 -13.35 2.11
CA ASP A 276 23.75 -12.84 3.09
C ASP A 276 23.18 -12.84 4.53
N MET A 277 21.86 -13.00 4.68
CA MET A 277 21.18 -12.91 5.97
C MET A 277 21.11 -14.26 6.69
N LYS A 278 21.10 -14.21 8.04
CA LYS A 278 20.91 -15.42 8.87
C LYS A 278 19.62 -15.34 9.67
N PHE A 279 18.99 -16.49 9.81
CA PHE A 279 17.71 -16.65 10.49
C PHE A 279 17.84 -17.63 11.65
N ASN A 280 17.08 -17.43 12.71
CA ASN A 280 16.94 -18.40 13.79
C ASN A 280 15.90 -19.49 13.45
N GLU A 281 15.69 -20.45 14.36
CA GLU A 281 14.75 -21.57 14.17
C GLU A 281 13.28 -21.12 13.98
N ASN A 282 12.93 -19.91 14.42
CA ASN A 282 11.60 -19.32 14.24
C ASN A 282 11.46 -18.54 12.93
N GLY A 283 12.50 -18.56 12.06
CA GLY A 283 12.53 -17.79 10.82
C GLY A 283 12.66 -16.28 11.02
N GLN A 284 13.18 -15.82 12.16
CA GLN A 284 13.44 -14.41 12.45
C GLN A 284 14.87 -14.05 12.05
N VAL A 285 15.08 -12.88 11.44
CA VAL A 285 16.43 -12.45 11.03
C VAL A 285 17.25 -12.00 12.23
N ILE A 286 18.44 -12.58 12.37
CA ILE A 286 19.40 -12.32 13.45
C ILE A 286 20.69 -11.67 12.97
N ASP A 287 20.95 -11.73 11.66
CA ASP A 287 22.10 -11.13 11.00
C ASP A 287 21.64 -10.62 9.62
N PHE A 288 21.86 -9.35 9.33
CA PHE A 288 21.44 -8.70 8.08
C PHE A 288 22.49 -8.82 6.96
N GLY A 289 23.62 -9.49 7.20
CA GLY A 289 24.66 -9.67 6.19
C GLY A 289 25.50 -8.42 5.92
N ILE A 290 25.49 -7.46 6.85
CA ILE A 290 26.27 -6.21 6.77
C ILE A 290 27.10 -6.01 8.04
N ASP A 291 28.19 -5.25 7.92
CA ASP A 291 29.01 -4.93 9.09
C ASP A 291 28.28 -3.97 10.06
N LYS A 292 28.81 -3.90 11.28
CA LYS A 292 28.22 -3.15 12.37
C LYS A 292 28.14 -1.65 12.08
N ASP A 293 29.15 -1.06 11.44
CA ASP A 293 29.18 0.39 11.22
C ASP A 293 28.16 0.77 10.14
N THR A 294 28.06 -0.02 9.07
CA THR A 294 27.00 0.12 8.05
C THR A 294 25.61 -0.04 8.66
N PHE A 295 25.41 -1.03 9.55
CA PHE A 295 24.13 -1.21 10.24
C PHE A 295 23.76 0.03 11.07
N GLU A 296 24.67 0.55 11.89
CA GLU A 296 24.41 1.73 12.73
C GLU A 296 24.12 2.96 11.88
N GLU A 297 24.89 3.21 10.82
CA GLU A 297 24.66 4.35 9.92
C GLU A 297 23.25 4.31 9.32
N LEU A 298 22.87 3.17 8.71
CA LEU A 298 21.56 3.01 8.08
C LEU A 298 20.43 3.07 9.09
N PHE A 299 20.60 2.45 10.27
CA PHE A 299 19.63 2.50 11.34
C PHE A 299 19.36 3.94 11.79
N TRP A 300 20.41 4.70 12.12
CA TRP A 300 20.28 6.08 12.61
C TRP A 300 19.90 7.07 11.50
N SER A 301 20.07 6.71 10.23
CA SER A 301 19.48 7.47 9.12
C SER A 301 17.95 7.49 9.17
N GLY A 302 17.32 6.47 9.75
CA GLY A 302 15.87 6.31 9.82
C GLY A 302 15.17 6.01 8.49
N ARG A 303 15.89 6.02 7.37
CA ARG A 303 15.34 5.75 6.02
C ARG A 303 14.71 4.35 5.89
N PRO A 304 15.26 3.28 6.49
CA PRO A 304 14.65 1.96 6.42
C PRO A 304 13.23 1.87 7.02
N PHE A 305 12.88 2.78 7.94
CA PHE A 305 11.62 2.75 8.68
C PHE A 305 10.58 3.74 8.16
N MET A 306 10.93 4.49 7.10
CA MET A 306 9.99 5.35 6.39
C MET A 306 9.03 4.51 5.54
N THR A 307 7.89 5.08 5.16
CA THR A 307 6.98 4.45 4.19
C THR A 307 7.74 4.06 2.93
N SER A 308 7.64 2.79 2.53
CA SER A 308 8.28 2.28 1.30
C SER A 308 7.39 2.53 0.09
N GLY A 309 7.08 3.79 -0.22
CA GLY A 309 6.19 4.17 -1.32
C GLY A 309 6.90 4.46 -2.65
N CYS A 310 6.13 4.69 -3.71
CA CYS A 310 6.66 5.15 -4.99
C CYS A 310 7.31 6.54 -4.88
N ARG A 311 8.39 6.73 -5.65
CA ARG A 311 9.09 8.01 -5.80
C ARG A 311 8.20 9.10 -6.40
N GLY A 312 8.53 10.33 -6.05
CA GLY A 312 8.02 11.52 -6.71
C GLY A 312 9.00 12.09 -7.72
N LYS A 313 8.77 13.35 -8.09
CA LYS A 313 9.70 14.13 -8.91
C LYS A 313 10.90 14.60 -8.13
N THR A 314 10.65 15.08 -6.91
CA THR A 314 11.68 15.70 -6.07
C THR A 314 11.89 14.95 -4.77
N THR A 315 10.95 14.07 -4.42
CA THR A 315 10.98 13.30 -3.18
C THR A 315 11.28 11.83 -3.42
N GLU A 316 12.09 11.23 -2.55
CA GLU A 316 12.37 9.80 -2.57
C GLU A 316 11.09 8.96 -2.41
N VAL A 317 10.13 9.47 -1.61
CA VAL A 317 8.84 8.82 -1.34
C VAL A 317 7.71 9.84 -1.43
N ALA A 318 7.10 9.99 -2.61
CA ALA A 318 5.89 10.80 -2.76
C ALA A 318 4.64 10.05 -2.30
N CYS A 319 4.60 8.73 -2.49
CA CYS A 319 3.52 7.88 -1.99
C CYS A 319 3.74 7.55 -0.50
N ASN A 320 3.74 8.58 0.35
CA ASN A 320 4.11 8.47 1.76
C ASN A 320 2.97 7.98 2.68
N ARG A 321 1.74 7.85 2.15
CA ARG A 321 0.55 7.25 2.79
C ARG A 321 0.48 7.46 4.32
N PRO A 322 0.35 8.71 4.80
CA PRO A 322 0.42 9.02 6.22
C PRO A 322 -0.57 8.17 7.04
N PHE A 323 -0.03 7.37 7.97
CA PHE A 323 -0.80 6.56 8.93
C PHE A 323 -1.75 5.53 8.26
N GLY A 324 -1.39 5.06 7.05
CA GLY A 324 -2.23 4.13 6.29
C GLY A 324 -2.23 2.68 6.81
N ASP A 325 -1.22 2.30 7.59
CA ASP A 325 -1.01 0.94 8.11
C ASP A 325 -0.84 0.88 9.64
N SER A 326 -1.07 2.01 10.32
CA SER A 326 -0.81 2.15 11.76
C SER A 326 -1.47 3.38 12.37
N SER A 327 -1.63 3.38 13.69
CA SER A 327 -2.10 4.55 14.43
C SER A 327 -1.01 5.64 14.46
N PRO A 328 -1.36 6.94 14.42
CA PRO A 328 -0.41 8.03 14.67
C PRO A 328 0.34 7.93 16.01
N THR A 329 -0.14 7.13 16.97
CA THR A 329 0.50 6.89 18.28
C THR A 329 1.43 5.68 18.32
N ASP A 330 1.35 4.79 17.32
CA ASP A 330 2.20 3.61 17.16
C ASP A 330 2.54 3.40 15.68
N ILE A 331 3.24 4.38 15.11
CA ILE A 331 3.54 4.44 13.68
C ILE A 331 4.43 3.25 13.28
N ARG A 332 3.96 2.48 12.30
CA ARG A 332 4.71 1.39 11.65
C ARG A 332 5.50 1.95 10.47
N SER A 333 4.82 2.54 9.50
CA SER A 333 5.47 3.22 8.37
C SER A 333 5.51 4.72 8.58
N TYR A 334 6.70 5.29 8.78
CA TYR A 334 6.83 6.73 9.01
C TYR A 334 6.72 7.51 7.69
N PRO A 335 5.73 8.41 7.53
CA PRO A 335 5.58 9.20 6.29
C PRO A 335 6.59 10.35 6.17
N PHE A 336 7.50 10.45 7.14
CA PHE A 336 8.58 11.42 7.30
C PHE A 336 9.79 10.73 7.94
N LYS A 337 10.95 11.40 7.95
CA LYS A 337 12.14 10.88 8.63
C LYS A 337 11.88 10.78 10.15
N PRO A 338 12.00 9.59 10.77
CA PRO A 338 11.79 9.44 12.21
C PRO A 338 12.82 10.25 13.01
N GLU A 339 12.40 10.78 14.16
CA GLU A 339 13.28 11.50 15.08
C GLU A 339 14.05 10.54 16.00
N LYS A 340 15.04 11.05 16.73
CA LYS A 340 15.86 10.24 17.64
C LYS A 340 15.02 9.38 18.62
N ARG A 341 13.96 9.96 19.21
CA ARG A 341 13.05 9.24 20.12
C ARG A 341 12.28 8.11 19.42
N ASP A 342 11.87 8.33 18.17
CA ASP A 342 11.25 7.30 17.35
C ASP A 342 12.23 6.14 17.13
N LEU A 343 13.48 6.46 16.76
CA LEU A 343 14.54 5.49 16.52
C LEU A 343 14.93 4.69 17.76
N GLU A 344 14.97 5.32 18.94
CA GLU A 344 15.20 4.62 20.21
C GLU A 344 14.11 3.58 20.49
N ARG A 345 12.84 3.89 20.19
CA ARG A 345 11.72 2.94 20.28
C ARG A 345 11.84 1.84 19.23
N ILE A 346 12.13 2.19 17.98
CA ILE A 346 12.34 1.24 16.88
C ILE A 346 13.46 0.26 17.23
N ARG A 347 14.54 0.73 17.85
CA ARG A 347 15.67 -0.13 18.23
C ARG A 347 15.25 -1.21 19.22
N LYS A 348 14.46 -0.84 20.23
CA LYS A 348 13.91 -1.79 21.20
C LYS A 348 13.01 -2.83 20.51
N GLN A 349 12.16 -2.39 19.58
CA GLN A 349 11.30 -3.28 18.80
C GLN A 349 12.12 -4.21 17.91
N LEU A 350 13.15 -3.71 17.21
CA LEU A 350 13.97 -4.49 16.27
C LEU A 350 14.62 -5.71 16.96
N PHE A 351 15.10 -5.53 18.19
CA PHE A 351 15.78 -6.57 18.97
C PHE A 351 14.87 -7.36 19.92
N ASP A 352 13.55 -7.15 19.86
CA ASP A 352 12.57 -7.94 20.60
C ASP A 352 12.20 -9.21 19.82
N TYR A 353 12.96 -10.29 20.05
CA TYR A 353 12.75 -11.59 19.41
C TYR A 353 11.63 -12.39 20.06
N GLU A 354 11.31 -12.11 21.33
CA GLU A 354 10.20 -12.71 22.06
C GLU A 354 8.84 -12.15 21.63
N MET A 355 8.83 -11.15 20.73
CA MET A 355 7.61 -10.51 20.23
C MET A 355 6.73 -9.96 21.37
N THR A 356 7.36 -9.45 22.42
CA THR A 356 6.72 -9.01 23.67
C THR A 356 6.08 -7.62 23.56
N THR A 357 6.66 -6.74 22.75
CA THR A 357 6.10 -5.43 22.42
C THR A 357 5.02 -5.55 21.35
N ASN A 358 3.90 -6.18 21.72
CA ASN A 358 2.83 -6.47 20.80
C ASN A 358 1.46 -5.93 21.25
N TYR A 359 0.85 -5.29 20.25
CA TYR A 359 -0.52 -4.79 20.14
C TYR A 359 -0.81 -3.46 20.86
N PRO A 360 -1.27 -2.40 20.16
CA PRO A 360 -1.99 -1.34 20.86
C PRO A 360 -3.17 -1.98 21.60
N ASP A 361 -3.45 -1.54 22.83
CA ASP A 361 -4.57 -2.02 23.66
C ASP A 361 -5.93 -1.94 22.93
N ILE A 362 -5.99 -1.18 21.84
CA ILE A 362 -7.17 -0.98 21.01
C ILE A 362 -6.90 -1.57 19.63
N LEU A 363 -7.34 -2.82 19.43
CA LEU A 363 -7.32 -3.53 18.14
C LEU A 363 -8.18 -2.85 17.07
N ASN A 364 -9.08 -1.95 17.48
CA ASN A 364 -9.93 -1.22 16.55
C ASN A 364 -10.26 0.23 16.96
N PRO A 365 -9.50 1.25 16.50
CA PRO A 365 -9.83 2.65 16.76
C PRO A 365 -11.09 3.13 16.03
N SER A 366 -11.71 2.34 15.13
CA SER A 366 -12.96 2.73 14.48
C SER A 366 -14.17 2.71 15.41
N VAL A 367 -14.13 1.90 16.49
CA VAL A 367 -15.22 1.76 17.47
C VAL A 367 -15.54 3.09 18.18
N PHE A 368 -14.57 4.01 18.23
CA PHE A 368 -14.73 5.33 18.86
C PHE A 368 -15.00 6.47 17.87
N ARG A 369 -15.17 6.20 16.56
CA ARG A 369 -15.17 7.27 15.55
C ARG A 369 -16.36 8.20 15.54
N TYR A 370 -17.44 7.82 16.22
CA TYR A 370 -18.69 8.58 16.23
C TYR A 370 -19.33 8.68 17.63
N GLN A 371 -18.55 8.47 18.71
CA GLN A 371 -19.01 8.79 20.07
C GLN A 371 -18.81 10.27 20.39
#